data_AF-A0A395HZR5-F1
#
_entry.id   AF-A0A395HZR5-F1
#
_cell.length_a   1.000
_cell.length_b   1.000
_cell.length_c   1.000
_cell.angle_alpha   90.00
_cell.angle_beta   90.00
_cell.angle_gamma   90.00
#
_symmetry.space_group_name_H-M   'P 1'
#
loop_
_entity.id
_entity.type
_entity.pdbx_description
1 polymer ?
#
loop_
_entity_poly.entity_id
_entity_poly.type
_entity_poly.pdbx_seq_one_letter_code
_entity_poly.pdbx_strand_id
1 'polypeptide(L)'
;MSQVPAGQRIPLELLLLCAESMDNQTLVRFTTTCKRFRVGLEYVVRQRANAYAIPRKSATWFSEVVANVLSDPSRKSHSDRELVEIDFASDLQAALYSGKEEFYGVRLPRQRFRDAIINGQYTIVERFLNAGVDPNGLDFREIPMLHLAIMTGNPAMVSLLLQHGADPNIENILKSKALDFRFHQRVEAEISRILIHAGAVPTNLTEFSDRMLSVDDGAHLLLGAVENAVGTAEPWWWWNVLSDAIVWNCEQFLHDILNAKPDLLRFSSMQSVDPQHYSLFELALKFRHWNIAILLVRKGCPLQKEPAEYAFCNSNKPHVLYKELRQALLSPCQGLLEALLDRPEVREYELQEDVILGQWFRPSIWACMNDSAFDEALGI
;
A
#
# COMPACT_ATOMS: atom_id res chain seq x y z
N MET A 1 47.92 -38.06 -13.68
CA MET A 1 47.83 -36.70 -14.27
C MET A 1 46.77 -36.73 -15.36
N SER A 2 45.59 -36.18 -15.08
CA SER A 2 44.56 -35.92 -16.09
C SER A 2 44.62 -34.43 -16.40
N GLN A 3 45.35 -34.07 -17.46
CA GLN A 3 45.47 -32.70 -17.94
C GLN A 3 44.29 -32.41 -18.87
N VAL A 4 43.32 -31.63 -18.38
CA VAL A 4 42.39 -30.93 -19.27
C VAL A 4 43.21 -29.89 -20.06
N PRO A 5 43.06 -29.81 -21.40
CA PRO A 5 43.84 -28.89 -22.23
C PRO A 5 43.63 -27.43 -21.80
N ALA A 6 44.67 -26.61 -21.95
CA ALA A 6 44.70 -25.20 -21.54
C ALA A 6 43.89 -24.25 -22.46
N GLY A 7 42.69 -24.65 -22.88
CA GLY A 7 41.68 -23.78 -23.50
C GLY A 7 40.31 -24.23 -23.02
N GLN A 8 39.46 -23.45 -22.36
CA GLN A 8 39.28 -22.01 -22.39
C GLN A 8 39.32 -21.48 -20.95
N ARG A 9 40.44 -20.86 -20.56
CA ARG A 9 40.47 -20.09 -19.32
C ARG A 9 39.88 -18.73 -19.65
N ILE A 10 38.80 -18.34 -18.97
CA ILE A 10 38.27 -16.99 -19.09
C ILE A 10 39.40 -16.04 -18.65
N PRO A 11 39.90 -15.16 -19.54
CA PRO A 11 40.88 -14.14 -19.19
C PRO A 11 40.34 -13.27 -18.06
N LEU A 12 41.21 -12.80 -17.16
CA LEU A 12 40.79 -11.94 -16.05
C LEU A 12 40.08 -10.69 -16.57
N GLU A 13 40.51 -10.16 -17.70
CA GLU A 13 39.93 -9.02 -18.38
C GLU A 13 38.48 -9.28 -18.78
N LEU A 14 38.18 -10.45 -19.36
CA LEU A 14 36.81 -10.85 -19.70
C LEU A 14 35.97 -11.09 -18.43
N LEU A 15 36.57 -11.64 -17.38
CA LEU A 15 35.88 -11.82 -16.09
C LEU A 15 35.54 -10.47 -15.43
N LEU A 16 36.44 -9.50 -15.50
CA LEU A 16 36.24 -8.14 -14.97
C LEU A 16 35.20 -7.38 -15.79
N LEU A 17 35.20 -7.54 -17.12
CA LEU A 17 34.12 -7.05 -18.00
C LEU A 17 32.77 -7.67 -17.64
N CYS A 18 32.70 -8.99 -17.38
CA CYS A 18 31.48 -9.61 -16.88
C CYS A 18 31.09 -9.04 -15.50
N ALA A 19 32.06 -8.83 -14.61
CA ALA A 19 31.85 -8.28 -13.28
C ALA A 19 31.27 -6.86 -13.31
N GLU A 20 31.60 -6.05 -14.33
CA GLU A 20 31.00 -4.73 -14.55
C GLU A 20 29.49 -4.78 -14.79
N SER A 21 28.98 -5.89 -15.34
CA SER A 21 27.55 -6.08 -15.62
C SER A 21 26.77 -6.81 -14.53
N MET A 22 27.45 -7.38 -13.53
CA MET A 22 26.81 -8.11 -12.42
C MET A 22 26.22 -7.15 -11.38
N ASP A 23 25.13 -7.54 -10.72
CA ASP A 23 24.65 -6.86 -9.51
C ASP A 23 25.63 -7.06 -8.33
N ASN A 24 25.57 -6.18 -7.34
CA ASN A 24 26.55 -6.20 -6.23
C ASN A 24 26.47 -7.47 -5.37
N GLN A 25 25.30 -8.09 -5.25
CA GLN A 25 25.15 -9.32 -4.45
C GLN A 25 25.76 -10.52 -5.17
N THR A 26 25.48 -10.66 -6.47
CA THR A 26 26.09 -11.68 -7.33
C THR A 26 27.59 -11.48 -7.37
N LEU A 27 28.07 -10.24 -7.53
CA LEU A 27 29.50 -9.95 -7.56
C LEU A 27 30.19 -10.33 -6.24
N VAL A 28 29.58 -10.04 -5.08
CA VAL A 28 30.11 -10.48 -3.80
C VAL A 28 30.09 -12.01 -3.68
N ARG A 29 28.99 -12.69 -4.01
CA ARG A 29 28.95 -14.17 -4.01
C ARG A 29 29.98 -14.78 -4.95
N PHE A 30 30.29 -14.08 -6.05
CA PHE A 30 31.29 -14.51 -7.00
C PHE A 30 32.71 -14.38 -6.43
N THR A 31 33.00 -13.33 -5.65
CA THR A 31 34.30 -13.21 -4.94
C THR A 31 34.56 -14.36 -3.95
N THR A 32 33.50 -14.87 -3.30
CA THR A 32 33.63 -15.89 -2.26
C THR A 32 33.76 -17.30 -2.84
N THR A 33 33.11 -17.54 -3.97
CA THR A 33 33.16 -18.82 -4.69
C THR A 33 34.41 -18.94 -5.60
N CYS A 34 34.81 -17.87 -6.30
CA CYS A 34 35.95 -17.86 -7.21
C CYS A 34 37.27 -17.44 -6.53
N LYS A 35 37.81 -18.33 -5.67
CA LYS A 35 39.06 -18.08 -4.92
C LYS A 35 40.24 -17.62 -5.78
N ARG A 36 40.33 -18.07 -7.04
CA ARG A 36 41.44 -17.77 -7.97
C ARG A 36 41.45 -16.31 -8.44
N PHE A 37 40.30 -15.66 -8.55
CA PHE A 37 40.15 -14.27 -9.02
C PHE A 37 39.72 -13.32 -7.91
N ARG A 38 39.72 -13.81 -6.67
CA ARG A 38 39.24 -13.11 -5.47
C ARG A 38 39.80 -11.70 -5.35
N VAL A 39 41.10 -11.51 -5.53
CA VAL A 39 41.75 -10.18 -5.38
C VAL A 39 41.22 -9.17 -6.40
N GLY A 40 41.08 -9.56 -7.66
CA GLY A 40 40.57 -8.67 -8.71
C GLY A 40 39.08 -8.35 -8.53
N LEU A 41 38.27 -9.36 -8.17
CA LEU A 41 36.85 -9.16 -7.91
C LEU A 41 36.59 -8.36 -6.62
N GLU A 42 37.38 -8.59 -5.55
CA GLU A 42 37.31 -7.80 -4.31
C GLU A 42 37.66 -6.33 -4.58
N TYR A 43 38.59 -6.06 -5.49
CA TYR A 43 38.89 -4.70 -5.91
C TYR A 43 37.66 -4.04 -6.56
N VAL A 44 37.00 -4.70 -7.52
CA VAL A 44 35.78 -4.17 -8.16
C VAL A 44 34.67 -3.94 -7.12
N VAL A 45 34.45 -4.90 -6.23
CA VAL A 45 33.48 -4.79 -5.13
C VAL A 45 33.77 -3.59 -4.25
N ARG A 46 35.04 -3.39 -3.85
CA ARG A 46 35.44 -2.24 -3.03
C ARG A 46 35.27 -0.91 -3.76
N GLN A 47 35.60 -0.85 -5.05
CA GLN A 47 35.39 0.36 -5.85
C GLN A 47 33.91 0.74 -5.91
N ARG A 48 33.03 -0.24 -6.11
CA ARG A 48 31.58 -0.01 -6.07
C ARG A 48 31.12 0.39 -4.67
N ALA A 49 31.56 -0.31 -3.63
CA ALA A 49 31.20 0.02 -2.24
C ALA A 49 31.65 1.43 -1.83
N ASN A 50 32.81 1.88 -2.30
CA ASN A 50 33.28 3.25 -2.10
C ASN A 50 32.35 4.27 -2.78
N ALA A 51 31.80 3.96 -3.96
CA ALA A 51 30.85 4.83 -4.63
C ALA A 51 29.51 4.99 -3.88
N TYR A 52 29.13 4.01 -3.05
CA TYR A 52 27.96 4.08 -2.17
C TYR A 52 28.27 4.69 -0.78
N ALA A 53 29.51 4.53 -0.30
CA ALA A 53 29.95 5.08 0.99
C ALA A 53 30.21 6.59 0.96
N ILE A 54 30.34 7.18 -0.23
CA ILE A 54 30.67 8.58 -0.46
C ILE A 54 29.46 9.25 -1.14
N PRO A 55 28.77 10.21 -0.49
CA PRO A 55 27.69 10.94 -1.13
C PRO A 55 28.20 11.61 -2.41
N ARG A 56 27.40 11.59 -3.47
CA ARG A 56 27.76 12.10 -4.80
C ARG A 56 27.93 13.63 -4.83
N LYS A 57 28.96 14.19 -4.18
CA LYS A 57 29.58 15.52 -4.45
C LYS A 57 31.07 15.54 -4.03
N SER A 58 31.83 16.48 -4.61
CA SER A 58 33.29 16.69 -4.59
C SER A 58 34.00 16.35 -3.26
N ALA A 59 35.27 15.91 -3.31
CA ALA A 59 36.11 15.71 -2.12
C ALA A 59 36.22 16.94 -1.18
N THR A 60 36.02 18.16 -1.70
CA THR A 60 36.01 19.42 -0.92
C THR A 60 34.72 19.64 -0.12
N TRP A 61 33.61 19.08 -0.59
CA TRP A 61 32.33 19.12 0.12
C TRP A 61 32.46 18.48 1.50
N PHE A 62 33.18 17.35 1.57
CA PHE A 62 33.42 16.65 2.84
C PHE A 62 34.13 17.53 3.86
N SER A 63 35.20 18.23 3.48
CA SER A 63 35.93 19.10 4.40
C SER A 63 35.07 20.26 4.94
N GLU A 64 34.19 20.82 4.12
CA GLU A 64 33.30 21.92 4.51
C GLU A 64 32.19 21.47 5.45
N VAL A 65 31.60 20.31 5.18
CA VAL A 65 30.56 19.70 6.00
C VAL A 65 31.08 19.41 7.39
N VAL A 66 32.27 18.83 7.48
CA VAL A 66 32.91 18.52 8.76
C VAL A 66 33.20 19.80 9.54
N ALA A 67 33.72 20.84 8.89
CA ALA A 67 33.93 22.14 9.54
C ALA A 67 32.63 22.75 10.08
N ASN A 68 31.55 22.71 9.30
CA ASN A 68 30.24 23.25 9.69
C ASN A 68 29.61 22.47 10.84
N VAL A 69 29.69 21.14 10.80
CA VAL A 69 29.16 20.24 11.84
C VAL A 69 29.87 20.44 13.19
N LEU A 70 31.17 20.76 13.16
CA LEU A 70 32.01 21.00 14.35
C LEU A 70 31.90 22.43 14.91
N SER A 71 31.46 23.40 14.09
CA SER A 71 31.35 24.82 14.48
C SER A 71 30.07 25.23 15.21
N ASP A 72 29.06 24.35 15.32
CA ASP A 72 27.77 24.65 15.96
C ASP A 72 27.86 24.67 17.50
N PRO A 73 27.70 25.84 18.16
CA PRO A 73 27.92 26.01 19.59
C PRO A 73 26.75 25.55 20.49
N SER A 74 25.65 25.05 19.91
CA SER A 74 24.45 24.64 20.64
C SER A 74 24.54 23.27 21.34
N ARG A 75 25.67 22.55 21.28
CA ARG A 75 25.78 21.14 21.71
C ARG A 75 26.73 20.93 22.88
N LYS A 76 26.23 20.23 23.92
CA LYS A 76 26.91 19.99 25.21
C LYS A 76 27.22 18.53 25.54
N SER A 77 26.95 17.55 24.67
CA SER A 77 27.32 16.15 24.92
C SER A 77 28.67 15.82 24.27
N HIS A 78 29.61 15.29 25.08
CA HIS A 78 30.91 14.82 24.59
C HIS A 78 30.79 13.63 23.60
N SER A 79 29.72 12.85 23.66
CA SER A 79 29.49 11.67 22.79
C SER A 79 29.26 12.03 21.31
N ASP A 80 28.55 13.12 21.04
CA ASP A 80 28.19 13.53 19.67
C ASP A 80 29.36 14.22 18.96
N ARG A 81 30.30 14.74 19.75
CA ARG A 81 31.54 15.37 19.29
C ARG A 81 32.59 14.31 18.93
N GLU A 82 32.74 13.27 19.75
CA GLU A 82 33.63 12.13 19.46
C GLU A 82 33.18 11.31 18.23
N LEU A 83 31.87 11.08 18.05
CA LEU A 83 31.35 10.35 16.87
C LEU A 83 31.55 11.09 15.54
N VAL A 84 31.67 12.42 15.58
CA VAL A 84 31.89 13.27 14.39
C VAL A 84 33.38 13.59 14.20
N GLU A 85 34.12 13.95 15.26
CA GLU A 85 35.54 14.32 15.18
C GLU A 85 36.46 13.11 14.93
N ILE A 86 36.17 11.94 15.50
CA ILE A 86 37.03 10.75 15.37
C ILE A 86 36.86 10.07 14.00
N ASP A 87 35.70 10.25 13.35
CA ASP A 87 35.36 9.49 12.14
C ASP A 87 35.53 10.31 10.83
N PHE A 88 35.40 11.65 10.84
CA PHE A 88 35.29 12.43 9.60
C PHE A 88 36.55 13.13 9.08
N ALA A 89 37.45 13.61 9.95
CA ALA A 89 38.47 14.59 9.52
C ALA A 89 39.85 14.00 9.19
N SER A 90 40.40 13.10 10.03
CA SER A 90 41.77 12.58 9.85
C SER A 90 41.83 11.21 9.18
N ASP A 91 40.71 10.49 9.19
CA ASP A 91 40.69 9.07 8.86
C ASP A 91 39.69 8.72 7.74
N LEU A 92 39.11 9.61 6.92
CA LEU A 92 38.14 9.15 5.89
C LEU A 92 38.73 8.08 4.94
N GLN A 93 39.99 8.27 4.53
CA GLN A 93 40.71 7.29 3.72
C GLN A 93 41.04 6.02 4.53
N ALA A 94 41.39 6.14 5.82
CA ALA A 94 41.67 5.00 6.70
C ALA A 94 40.40 4.29 7.23
N ALA A 95 39.26 4.98 7.29
CA ALA A 95 37.96 4.58 7.83
C ALA A 95 37.05 3.96 6.77
N LEU A 96 37.20 4.35 5.50
CA LEU A 96 36.84 3.49 4.36
C LEU A 96 37.49 2.10 4.47
N TYR A 97 38.64 1.96 5.17
CA TYR A 97 39.33 0.69 5.39
C TYR A 97 39.25 0.12 6.83
N SER A 98 38.74 0.87 7.82
CA SER A 98 38.77 0.46 9.25
C SER A 98 37.41 0.02 9.81
N GLY A 99 36.28 0.42 9.21
CA GLY A 99 34.95 -0.07 9.58
C GLY A 99 34.52 -1.22 8.66
N LYS A 100 34.86 -2.46 9.02
CA LYS A 100 34.60 -3.64 8.18
C LYS A 100 33.24 -4.26 8.52
N GLU A 101 32.20 -3.96 7.74
CA GLU A 101 31.04 -4.86 7.67
C GLU A 101 31.47 -6.10 6.86
N GLU A 102 31.21 -7.28 7.42
CA GLU A 102 31.52 -8.56 6.77
C GLU A 102 30.31 -8.99 5.94
N PHE A 103 30.31 -8.64 4.65
CA PHE A 103 29.27 -9.05 3.73
C PHE A 103 29.74 -10.32 2.99
N TYR A 104 29.17 -11.47 3.37
CA TYR A 104 29.60 -12.80 2.87
C TYR A 104 31.11 -13.06 2.98
N GLY A 105 31.81 -12.52 3.99
CA GLY A 105 33.26 -12.70 4.15
C GLY A 105 34.13 -11.73 3.35
N VAL A 106 33.52 -10.78 2.63
CA VAL A 106 34.21 -9.63 2.02
C VAL A 106 34.06 -8.43 2.94
N ARG A 107 35.18 -7.77 3.20
CA ARG A 107 35.25 -6.55 4.04
C ARG A 107 34.93 -5.34 3.17
N LEU A 108 33.79 -4.70 3.43
CA LEU A 108 33.32 -3.51 2.72
C LEU A 108 33.56 -2.24 3.56
N PRO A 109 33.73 -1.07 2.91
CA PRO A 109 33.72 0.23 3.59
C PRO A 109 32.38 0.45 4.30
N ARG A 110 32.43 1.11 5.45
CA ARG A 110 31.25 1.44 6.26
C ARG A 110 30.36 2.47 5.54
N GLN A 111 29.06 2.22 5.49
CA GLN A 111 28.09 3.12 4.87
C GLN A 111 27.45 4.01 5.93
N ARG A 112 28.13 5.08 6.37
CA ARG A 112 27.72 5.87 7.54
C ARG A 112 26.32 6.49 7.44
N PHE A 113 25.93 6.97 6.26
CA PHE A 113 24.59 7.54 6.07
C PHE A 113 23.49 6.48 6.26
N ARG A 114 23.66 5.32 5.64
CA ARG A 114 22.82 4.13 5.85
C ARG A 114 22.78 3.73 7.32
N ASP A 115 23.93 3.63 7.98
CA ASP A 115 24.01 3.22 9.39
C ASP A 115 23.27 4.22 10.30
N ALA A 116 23.38 5.52 10.02
CA ALA A 116 22.66 6.55 10.76
C ALA A 116 21.13 6.40 10.59
N ILE A 117 20.66 6.06 9.38
CA ILE A 117 19.24 5.77 9.12
C ILE A 117 18.79 4.54 9.91
N ILE A 118 19.52 3.41 9.80
CA ILE A 118 19.18 2.14 10.45
C ILE A 118 19.14 2.29 11.98
N ASN A 119 20.07 3.07 12.55
CA ASN A 119 20.15 3.31 13.98
C ASN A 119 19.22 4.43 14.47
N GLY A 120 18.38 5.02 13.59
CA GLY A 120 17.44 6.08 13.96
C GLY A 120 18.13 7.39 14.40
N GLN A 121 19.35 7.66 13.95
CA GLN A 121 20.15 8.81 14.36
C GLN A 121 19.74 10.08 13.58
N TYR A 122 18.55 10.59 13.88
CA TYR A 122 17.93 11.76 13.23
C TYR A 122 18.90 12.90 12.95
N THR A 123 19.54 13.39 13.99
CA THR A 123 20.41 14.56 13.94
C THR A 123 21.60 14.35 13.01
N ILE A 124 22.08 13.11 12.89
CA ILE A 124 23.19 12.76 12.00
C ILE A 124 22.68 12.68 10.56
N VAL A 125 21.53 12.03 10.33
CA VAL A 125 20.90 11.95 9.00
C VAL A 125 20.58 13.34 8.46
N GLU A 126 19.96 14.21 9.27
CA GLU A 126 19.63 15.59 8.89
C GLU A 126 20.89 16.39 8.51
N ARG A 127 21.99 16.22 9.24
CA ARG A 127 23.27 16.86 8.92
C ARG A 127 23.83 16.40 7.58
N PHE A 128 23.78 15.10 7.29
CA PHE A 128 24.17 14.58 5.98
C PHE A 128 23.27 15.14 4.86
N LEU A 129 21.96 15.20 5.06
CA LEU A 129 21.05 15.74 4.05
C LEU A 129 21.26 17.24 3.81
N ASN A 130 21.41 18.03 4.88
CA ASN A 130 21.73 19.47 4.80
C ASN A 130 23.08 19.74 4.14
N ALA A 131 24.02 18.84 4.36
CA ALA A 131 25.29 18.87 3.66
C ALA A 131 25.06 18.70 2.15
N GLY A 132 24.09 17.93 1.70
CA GLY A 132 23.78 17.71 0.28
C GLY A 132 24.01 16.28 -0.16
N VAL A 133 23.97 15.32 0.79
CA VAL A 133 23.82 13.91 0.46
C VAL A 133 22.52 13.70 -0.29
N ASP A 134 22.59 12.98 -1.40
CA ASP A 134 21.40 12.63 -2.19
C ASP A 134 20.50 11.68 -1.39
N PRO A 135 19.27 12.09 -1.01
CA PRO A 135 18.34 11.23 -0.28
C PRO A 135 17.83 10.05 -1.13
N ASN A 136 18.01 10.09 -2.46
CA ASN A 136 17.67 9.01 -3.39
C ASN A 136 18.83 8.03 -3.61
N GLY A 137 19.90 8.17 -2.83
CA GLY A 137 21.01 7.23 -2.82
C GLY A 137 20.55 5.79 -2.53
N LEU A 138 21.35 4.84 -2.99
CA LEU A 138 21.18 3.42 -2.70
C LEU A 138 22.26 2.95 -1.72
N ASP A 139 21.96 1.92 -0.93
CA ASP A 139 22.98 1.20 -0.19
C ASP A 139 23.74 0.23 -1.12
N PHE A 140 24.80 -0.40 -0.62
CA PHE A 140 25.57 -1.38 -1.40
C PHE A 140 24.74 -2.57 -1.90
N ARG A 141 23.61 -2.88 -1.24
CA ARG A 141 22.65 -3.91 -1.64
C ARG A 141 21.61 -3.37 -2.63
N GLU A 142 21.82 -2.16 -3.13
CA GLU A 142 20.94 -1.46 -4.08
C GLU A 142 19.56 -1.16 -3.49
N ILE A 143 19.50 -0.95 -2.16
CA ILE A 143 18.27 -0.55 -1.45
C ILE A 143 18.21 0.98 -1.35
N PRO A 144 17.15 1.63 -1.84
CA PRO A 144 16.93 3.07 -1.63
C PRO A 144 16.95 3.47 -0.16
N MET A 145 17.56 4.60 0.16
CA MET A 145 17.66 5.11 1.54
C MET A 145 16.28 5.27 2.20
N LEU A 146 15.28 5.71 1.43
CA LEU A 146 13.90 5.80 1.91
C LEU A 146 13.32 4.44 2.30
N HIS A 147 13.59 3.38 1.53
CA HIS A 147 13.15 2.03 1.88
C HIS A 147 13.80 1.54 3.17
N LEU A 148 15.08 1.86 3.40
CA LEU A 148 15.74 1.53 4.67
C LEU A 148 15.08 2.23 5.86
N ALA A 149 14.75 3.52 5.73
CA ALA A 149 14.03 4.24 6.79
C ALA A 149 12.66 3.61 7.06
N ILE A 150 11.94 3.20 6.01
CA ILE A 150 10.66 2.51 6.13
C ILE A 150 10.84 1.17 6.88
N MET A 151 11.86 0.38 6.53
CA MET A 151 12.16 -0.90 7.20
C MET A 151 12.48 -0.76 8.69
N THR A 152 12.93 0.41 9.16
CA THR A 152 13.10 0.68 10.61
C THR A 152 11.79 0.92 11.35
N GLY A 153 10.67 1.09 10.62
CA GLY A 153 9.36 1.37 11.20
C GLY A 153 9.28 2.73 11.88
N ASN A 154 10.05 3.71 11.38
CA ASN A 154 10.20 5.01 12.04
C ASN A 154 9.66 6.18 11.18
N PRO A 155 8.40 6.60 11.40
CA PRO A 155 7.71 7.60 10.58
C PRO A 155 8.43 8.95 10.47
N ALA A 156 9.08 9.40 11.54
CA ALA A 156 9.79 10.67 11.48
C ALA A 156 11.05 10.59 10.59
N MET A 157 11.69 9.41 10.47
CA MET A 157 12.89 9.25 9.63
C MET A 157 12.49 9.24 8.16
N VAL A 158 11.36 8.59 7.87
CA VAL A 158 10.70 8.66 6.55
C VAL A 158 10.39 10.11 6.20
N SER A 159 9.76 10.86 7.12
CA SER A 159 9.43 12.28 6.93
C SER A 159 10.67 13.13 6.66
N LEU A 160 11.76 12.92 7.40
CA LEU A 160 13.02 13.65 7.21
C LEU A 160 13.58 13.44 5.80
N LEU A 161 13.65 12.20 5.32
CA LEU A 161 14.14 11.92 3.97
C LEU A 161 13.27 12.55 2.88
N LEU A 162 11.93 12.46 3.02
CA LEU A 162 10.98 13.05 2.07
C LEU A 162 11.08 14.58 2.03
N GLN A 163 11.24 15.24 3.20
CA GLN A 163 11.43 16.70 3.28
C GLN A 163 12.68 17.17 2.52
N HIS A 164 13.70 16.32 2.44
CA HIS A 164 14.92 16.60 1.68
C HIS A 164 14.86 16.17 0.20
N GLY A 165 13.71 15.71 -0.29
CA GLY A 165 13.50 15.36 -1.70
C GLY A 165 13.72 13.88 -2.03
N ALA A 166 13.60 12.98 -1.05
CA ALA A 166 13.48 11.55 -1.36
C ALA A 166 12.24 11.29 -2.22
N ASP A 167 12.41 10.55 -3.31
CA ASP A 167 11.33 10.11 -4.19
C ASP A 167 10.74 8.78 -3.68
N PRO A 168 9.46 8.76 -3.25
CA PRO A 168 8.82 7.54 -2.75
C PRO A 168 8.54 6.49 -3.83
N ASN A 169 8.68 6.84 -5.11
CA ASN A 169 8.34 5.99 -6.23
C ASN A 169 9.53 5.21 -6.80
N ILE A 170 10.74 5.38 -6.21
CA ILE A 170 11.91 4.58 -6.54
C ILE A 170 11.65 3.12 -6.22
N GLU A 171 11.91 2.27 -7.20
CA GLU A 171 11.82 0.82 -7.08
C GLU A 171 13.11 0.24 -6.52
N ASN A 172 12.98 -0.75 -5.64
CA ASN A 172 14.10 -1.61 -5.27
C ASN A 172 14.32 -2.71 -6.33
N ILE A 173 15.29 -3.58 -6.05
CA ILE A 173 15.61 -4.75 -6.89
C ILE A 173 14.44 -5.73 -7.09
N LEU A 174 13.44 -5.72 -6.20
CA LEU A 174 12.23 -6.54 -6.28
C LEU A 174 11.06 -5.82 -6.98
N LYS A 175 11.31 -4.66 -7.58
CA LYS A 175 10.29 -3.81 -8.21
C LYS A 175 9.25 -3.25 -7.22
N SER A 176 9.54 -3.28 -5.93
CA SER A 176 8.68 -2.71 -4.90
C SER A 176 9.01 -1.24 -4.66
N LYS A 177 7.97 -0.43 -4.48
CA LYS A 177 7.99 0.98 -4.10
C LYS A 177 7.82 1.15 -2.59
N ALA A 178 7.96 2.38 -2.11
CA ALA A 178 7.86 2.69 -0.68
C ALA A 178 6.53 2.24 -0.04
N LEU A 179 5.41 2.36 -0.77
CA LEU A 179 4.09 1.98 -0.25
C LEU A 179 3.87 0.47 -0.14
N ASP A 180 4.69 -0.39 -0.76
CA ASP A 180 4.46 -1.83 -0.79
C ASP A 180 4.95 -2.54 0.49
N PHE A 181 5.67 -1.84 1.36
CA PHE A 181 6.17 -2.39 2.62
C PHE A 181 5.04 -2.60 3.64
N ARG A 182 5.12 -3.69 4.42
CA ARG A 182 4.08 -4.11 5.37
C ARG A 182 4.60 -4.05 6.81
N PHE A 183 3.75 -3.60 7.72
CA PHE A 183 4.06 -3.45 9.14
C PHE A 183 2.89 -3.90 10.03
N HIS A 184 3.00 -3.69 11.33
CA HIS A 184 1.84 -3.73 12.22
C HIS A 184 0.93 -2.51 11.94
N GLN A 185 -0.39 -2.71 12.02
CA GLN A 185 -1.43 -1.79 11.54
C GLN A 185 -1.18 -0.30 11.85
N ARG A 186 -0.86 0.06 13.09
CA ARG A 186 -0.68 1.48 13.48
C ARG A 186 0.50 2.15 12.77
N VAL A 187 1.64 1.47 12.72
CA VAL A 187 2.85 1.99 12.07
C VAL A 187 2.63 2.08 10.56
N GLU A 188 1.92 1.09 10.01
CA GLU A 188 1.59 1.06 8.59
C GLU A 188 0.70 2.23 8.17
N ALA A 189 -0.34 2.54 8.95
CA ALA A 189 -1.24 3.67 8.67
C ALA A 189 -0.49 5.01 8.68
N GLU A 190 0.39 5.23 9.67
CA GLU A 190 1.17 6.47 9.79
C GLU A 190 2.18 6.64 8.64
N ILE A 191 2.97 5.61 8.35
CA ILE A 191 3.96 5.64 7.25
C ILE A 191 3.25 5.79 5.91
N SER A 192 2.16 5.04 5.67
CA SER A 192 1.40 5.11 4.42
C SER A 192 0.82 6.52 4.22
N ARG A 193 0.30 7.13 5.29
CA ARG A 193 -0.20 8.51 5.24
C ARG A 193 0.90 9.47 4.81
N ILE A 194 2.07 9.42 5.44
CA ILE A 194 3.22 10.27 5.11
C ILE A 194 3.63 10.09 3.64
N LEU A 195 3.72 8.85 3.17
CA LEU A 195 4.10 8.53 1.79
C LEU A 195 3.07 9.02 0.77
N ILE A 196 1.77 8.82 1.03
CA ILE A 196 0.70 9.29 0.15
C ILE A 196 0.72 10.82 0.03
N HIS A 197 0.92 11.55 1.14
CA HIS A 197 1.05 13.01 1.10
C HIS A 197 2.28 13.46 0.29
N ALA A 198 3.30 12.62 0.20
CA ALA A 198 4.49 12.86 -0.63
C ALA A 198 4.33 12.41 -2.09
N GLY A 199 3.13 12.01 -2.53
CA GLY A 199 2.88 11.59 -3.92
C GLY A 199 3.29 10.15 -4.22
N ALA A 200 3.38 9.29 -3.20
CA ALA A 200 3.71 7.88 -3.41
C ALA A 200 2.57 7.13 -4.11
N VAL A 201 2.94 6.21 -5.00
CA VAL A 201 2.02 5.26 -5.65
C VAL A 201 2.41 3.82 -5.30
N PRO A 202 1.44 2.92 -5.04
CA PRO A 202 1.74 1.50 -4.87
C PRO A 202 2.12 0.87 -6.21
N THR A 203 2.87 -0.23 -6.18
CA THR A 203 3.20 -0.97 -7.41
C THR A 203 1.99 -1.76 -7.93
N ASN A 204 1.22 -2.35 -7.01
CA ASN A 204 0.01 -3.09 -7.32
C ASN A 204 -1.16 -2.53 -6.50
N LEU A 205 -2.09 -1.86 -7.17
CA LEU A 205 -3.22 -1.19 -6.54
C LEU A 205 -4.20 -2.20 -5.89
N THR A 206 -4.34 -3.41 -6.45
CA THR A 206 -5.21 -4.46 -5.89
C THR A 206 -4.63 -5.01 -4.59
N GLU A 207 -3.35 -5.37 -4.57
CA GLU A 207 -2.73 -5.82 -3.30
C GLU A 207 -2.73 -4.72 -2.24
N PHE A 208 -2.63 -3.45 -2.67
CA PHE A 208 -2.74 -2.31 -1.79
C PHE A 208 -4.18 -2.17 -1.23
N SER A 209 -5.23 -2.27 -2.05
CA SER A 209 -6.62 -2.17 -1.58
C SER A 209 -6.99 -3.25 -0.58
N ASP A 210 -6.62 -4.52 -0.87
CA ASP A 210 -6.94 -5.66 0.00
C ASP A 210 -6.37 -5.46 1.40
N ARG A 211 -5.15 -4.90 1.46
CA ARG A 211 -4.49 -4.56 2.70
C ARG A 211 -5.19 -3.42 3.44
N MET A 212 -5.59 -2.37 2.72
CA MET A 212 -6.28 -1.20 3.29
C MET A 212 -7.63 -1.54 3.93
N LEU A 213 -8.27 -2.65 3.58
CA LEU A 213 -9.48 -3.14 4.27
C LEU A 213 -9.26 -3.39 5.77
N SER A 214 -8.02 -3.70 6.17
CA SER A 214 -7.65 -4.08 7.53
C SER A 214 -6.85 -3.01 8.29
N VAL A 215 -6.55 -1.87 7.66
CA VAL A 215 -5.73 -0.80 8.23
C VAL A 215 -6.62 0.34 8.71
N ASP A 216 -6.29 0.91 9.86
CA ASP A 216 -6.96 2.11 10.38
C ASP A 216 -6.88 3.24 9.34
N ASP A 217 -8.02 3.89 9.07
CA ASP A 217 -8.13 4.95 8.05
C ASP A 217 -7.82 4.48 6.60
N GLY A 218 -7.85 3.17 6.36
CA GLY A 218 -7.47 2.57 5.08
C GLY A 218 -8.27 3.06 3.87
N ALA A 219 -9.53 3.47 4.05
CA ALA A 219 -10.34 4.04 2.97
C ALA A 219 -9.75 5.36 2.45
N HIS A 220 -9.35 6.25 3.35
CA HIS A 220 -8.72 7.52 2.99
C HIS A 220 -7.33 7.32 2.39
N LEU A 221 -6.57 6.36 2.91
CA LEU A 221 -5.27 5.97 2.33
C LEU A 221 -5.44 5.41 0.91
N LEU A 222 -6.44 4.56 0.67
CA LEU A 222 -6.72 4.04 -0.66
C LEU A 222 -7.11 5.15 -1.64
N LEU A 223 -7.98 6.07 -1.23
CA LEU A 223 -8.38 7.21 -2.06
C LEU A 223 -7.18 8.06 -2.46
N GLY A 224 -6.33 8.43 -1.49
CA GLY A 224 -5.12 9.23 -1.79
C GLY A 224 -4.12 8.49 -2.68
N ALA A 225 -3.95 7.18 -2.51
CA ALA A 225 -3.10 6.37 -3.40
C ALA A 225 -3.65 6.33 -4.85
N VAL A 226 -4.97 6.20 -5.01
CA VAL A 226 -5.64 6.22 -6.33
C VAL A 226 -5.51 7.60 -6.99
N GLU A 227 -5.63 8.68 -6.22
CA GLU A 227 -5.44 10.05 -6.71
C GLU A 227 -4.01 10.26 -7.22
N ASN A 228 -3.00 9.81 -6.47
CA ASN A 228 -1.59 9.89 -6.89
C ASN A 228 -1.30 9.05 -8.15
N ALA A 229 -2.02 7.94 -8.36
CA ALA A 229 -1.79 7.03 -9.47
C ALA A 229 -2.32 7.51 -10.83
N VAL A 230 -2.88 8.74 -10.92
CA VAL A 230 -3.40 9.40 -12.13
C VAL A 230 -4.21 8.45 -13.05
N GLY A 231 -5.50 8.28 -12.74
CA GLY A 231 -6.49 7.78 -13.71
C GLY A 231 -6.54 6.27 -13.97
N THR A 232 -5.97 5.43 -13.11
CA THR A 232 -5.82 3.98 -13.34
C THR A 232 -6.93 3.10 -12.75
N ALA A 233 -7.76 3.63 -11.86
CA ALA A 233 -8.85 2.84 -11.29
C ALA A 233 -10.04 2.77 -12.25
N GLU A 234 -10.07 1.73 -13.08
CA GLU A 234 -11.23 1.40 -13.91
C GLU A 234 -12.49 1.24 -13.04
N PRO A 235 -13.69 1.57 -13.55
CA PRO A 235 -14.96 1.37 -12.84
C PRO A 235 -15.11 -0.03 -12.22
N TRP A 236 -14.62 -1.05 -12.93
CA TRP A 236 -14.67 -2.44 -12.48
C TRP A 236 -13.75 -2.73 -11.29
N TRP A 237 -12.58 -2.10 -11.20
CA TRP A 237 -11.69 -2.28 -10.06
C TRP A 237 -12.36 -1.83 -8.76
N TRP A 238 -13.12 -0.71 -8.80
CA TRP A 238 -13.92 -0.27 -7.66
C TRP A 238 -14.99 -1.27 -7.27
N TRP A 239 -15.61 -1.99 -8.22
CA TRP A 239 -16.55 -3.06 -7.88
C TRP A 239 -15.88 -4.11 -7.00
N ASN A 240 -14.68 -4.59 -7.36
CA ASN A 240 -13.96 -5.59 -6.57
C ASN A 240 -13.63 -5.07 -5.16
N VAL A 241 -13.15 -3.83 -5.05
CA VAL A 241 -12.84 -3.21 -3.75
C VAL A 241 -14.10 -3.13 -2.87
N LEU A 242 -15.23 -2.71 -3.43
CA LEU A 242 -16.49 -2.59 -2.70
C LEU A 242 -17.09 -3.96 -2.36
N SER A 243 -17.00 -4.93 -3.28
CA SER A 243 -17.48 -6.29 -3.02
C SER A 243 -16.67 -6.96 -1.92
N ASP A 244 -15.34 -6.80 -1.92
CA ASP A 244 -14.48 -7.34 -0.88
C ASP A 244 -14.75 -6.65 0.46
N ALA A 245 -14.92 -5.32 0.48
CA ALA A 245 -15.32 -4.60 1.69
C ALA A 245 -16.66 -5.10 2.24
N ILE A 246 -17.63 -5.46 1.38
CA ILE A 246 -18.89 -6.07 1.80
C ILE A 246 -18.63 -7.47 2.35
N VAL A 247 -17.94 -8.34 1.62
CA VAL A 247 -17.66 -9.73 2.02
C VAL A 247 -16.90 -9.81 3.34
N TRP A 248 -15.96 -8.89 3.58
CA TRP A 248 -15.18 -8.82 4.82
C TRP A 248 -15.82 -7.96 5.92
N ASN A 249 -17.05 -7.49 5.71
CA ASN A 249 -17.83 -6.69 6.66
C ASN A 249 -17.14 -5.38 7.11
N CYS A 250 -16.43 -4.73 6.20
CA CYS A 250 -15.70 -3.48 6.45
C CYS A 250 -16.64 -2.26 6.34
N GLU A 251 -17.60 -2.14 7.26
CA GLU A 251 -18.65 -1.10 7.23
C GLU A 251 -18.09 0.32 7.18
N GLN A 252 -17.14 0.65 8.07
CA GLN A 252 -16.55 2.00 8.15
C GLN A 252 -15.76 2.35 6.87
N PHE A 253 -14.96 1.39 6.38
CA PHE A 253 -14.22 1.56 5.13
C PHE A 253 -15.17 1.86 3.97
N LEU A 254 -16.25 1.08 3.85
CA LEU A 254 -17.26 1.27 2.82
C LEU A 254 -17.97 2.62 2.95
N HIS A 255 -18.32 3.02 4.17
CA HIS A 255 -18.92 4.32 4.46
C HIS A 255 -18.04 5.47 3.96
N ASP A 256 -16.73 5.42 4.22
CA ASP A 256 -15.80 6.50 3.89
C ASP A 256 -15.52 6.57 2.39
N ILE A 257 -15.36 5.43 1.71
CA ILE A 257 -15.25 5.38 0.24
C ILE A 257 -16.50 5.97 -0.42
N LEU A 258 -17.69 5.55 0.00
CA LEU A 258 -18.96 6.00 -0.61
C LEU A 258 -19.28 7.48 -0.30
N ASN A 259 -18.76 8.03 0.80
CA ASN A 259 -18.82 9.47 1.05
C ASN A 259 -17.97 10.26 0.06
N ALA A 260 -16.75 9.79 -0.21
CA ALA A 260 -15.85 10.45 -1.14
C ALA A 260 -16.29 10.28 -2.60
N LYS A 261 -16.86 9.11 -2.94
CA LYS A 261 -17.26 8.74 -4.30
C LYS A 261 -18.67 8.12 -4.31
N PRO A 262 -19.74 8.94 -4.19
CA PRO A 262 -21.12 8.43 -4.14
C PRO A 262 -21.57 7.76 -5.44
N ASP A 263 -20.98 8.11 -6.58
CA ASP A 263 -21.32 7.54 -7.88
C ASP A 263 -21.06 6.03 -7.96
N LEU A 264 -20.16 5.50 -7.12
CA LEU A 264 -19.83 4.07 -7.08
C LEU A 264 -21.01 3.19 -6.65
N LEU A 265 -22.02 3.76 -5.97
CA LEU A 265 -23.25 3.05 -5.57
C LEU A 265 -24.06 2.54 -6.76
N ARG A 266 -23.89 3.15 -7.93
CA ARG A 266 -24.62 2.79 -9.15
C ARG A 266 -23.94 1.65 -9.90
N PHE A 267 -22.74 1.23 -9.49
CA PHE A 267 -22.10 0.09 -10.10
C PHE A 267 -22.85 -1.19 -9.74
N SER A 268 -23.18 -1.94 -10.78
CA SER A 268 -23.62 -3.32 -10.71
C SER A 268 -22.55 -4.18 -11.34
N SER A 269 -22.51 -5.48 -11.01
CA SER A 269 -21.53 -6.40 -11.59
C SER A 269 -21.62 -6.40 -13.13
N MET A 270 -20.72 -5.68 -13.83
CA MET A 270 -20.65 -5.62 -15.29
C MET A 270 -19.54 -6.56 -15.80
N GLN A 271 -19.87 -7.83 -16.12
CA GLN A 271 -19.66 -8.46 -17.46
C GLN A 271 -19.86 -10.00 -17.53
N SER A 272 -20.59 -10.39 -18.58
CA SER A 272 -20.60 -11.58 -19.46
C SER A 272 -20.55 -13.03 -18.98
N VAL A 273 -20.21 -13.38 -17.73
CA VAL A 273 -20.02 -14.80 -17.35
C VAL A 273 -20.99 -15.30 -16.28
N ASP A 274 -21.53 -14.41 -15.45
CA ASP A 274 -22.56 -14.77 -14.46
C ASP A 274 -23.95 -14.32 -14.94
N PRO A 275 -24.94 -15.21 -15.06
CA PRO A 275 -26.28 -14.87 -15.51
C PRO A 275 -27.08 -14.01 -14.50
N GLN A 276 -26.55 -13.77 -13.29
CA GLN A 276 -27.19 -12.91 -12.28
C GLN A 276 -26.33 -11.66 -12.03
N HIS A 277 -26.84 -10.49 -12.44
CA HIS A 277 -26.27 -9.19 -12.11
C HIS A 277 -26.63 -8.83 -10.66
N TYR A 278 -25.66 -8.85 -9.74
CA TYR A 278 -25.87 -8.41 -8.36
C TYR A 278 -25.53 -6.93 -8.20
N SER A 279 -26.36 -6.21 -7.46
CA SER A 279 -26.04 -4.90 -6.88
C SER A 279 -25.26 -5.06 -5.56
N LEU A 280 -24.58 -4.00 -5.11
CA LEU A 280 -23.93 -3.97 -3.79
C LEU A 280 -24.93 -4.28 -2.66
N PHE A 281 -26.18 -3.83 -2.81
CA PHE A 281 -27.25 -4.09 -1.85
C PHE A 281 -27.57 -5.59 -1.75
N GLU A 282 -27.77 -6.25 -2.88
CA GLU A 282 -28.04 -7.70 -2.92
C GLU A 282 -26.87 -8.52 -2.39
N LEU A 283 -25.64 -8.09 -2.66
CA LEU A 283 -24.45 -8.72 -2.10
C LEU A 283 -24.45 -8.63 -0.56
N ALA A 284 -24.77 -7.46 0.00
CA ALA A 284 -24.88 -7.28 1.44
C ALA A 284 -25.98 -8.17 2.07
N LEU A 285 -27.12 -8.34 1.38
CA LEU A 285 -28.17 -9.26 1.81
C LEU A 285 -27.73 -10.72 1.76
N LYS A 286 -27.06 -11.14 0.67
CA LYS A 286 -26.53 -12.50 0.47
C LYS A 286 -25.60 -12.92 1.60
N PHE A 287 -24.70 -12.02 2.03
CA PHE A 287 -23.80 -12.25 3.17
C PHE A 287 -24.43 -11.94 4.53
N ARG A 288 -25.69 -11.50 4.59
CA ARG A 288 -26.42 -11.12 5.81
C ARG A 288 -25.75 -9.99 6.60
N HIS A 289 -25.04 -9.10 5.92
CA HIS A 289 -24.40 -7.93 6.52
C HIS A 289 -25.40 -6.77 6.59
N TRP A 290 -26.34 -6.86 7.53
CA TRP A 290 -27.49 -5.95 7.62
C TRP A 290 -27.09 -4.49 7.83
N ASN A 291 -26.05 -4.21 8.62
CA ASN A 291 -25.57 -2.84 8.82
C ASN A 291 -25.07 -2.22 7.51
N ILE A 292 -24.37 -3.01 6.70
CA ILE A 292 -23.93 -2.58 5.37
C ILE A 292 -25.12 -2.38 4.44
N ALA A 293 -26.13 -3.26 4.46
CA ALA A 293 -27.35 -3.06 3.69
C ALA A 293 -28.08 -1.76 4.09
N ILE A 294 -28.21 -1.49 5.39
CA ILE A 294 -28.77 -0.23 5.94
C ILE A 294 -27.93 0.98 5.50
N LEU A 295 -26.61 0.87 5.57
CA LEU A 295 -25.68 1.90 5.12
C LEU A 295 -25.91 2.22 3.64
N LEU A 296 -25.97 1.21 2.77
CA LEU A 296 -26.21 1.39 1.33
C LEU A 296 -27.56 2.06 1.06
N VAL A 297 -28.62 1.69 1.79
CA VAL A 297 -29.94 2.35 1.71
C VAL A 297 -29.84 3.82 2.09
N ARG A 298 -29.19 4.14 3.21
CA ARG A 298 -29.00 5.52 3.69
C ARG A 298 -28.16 6.36 2.74
N LYS A 299 -27.21 5.75 2.02
CA LYS A 299 -26.43 6.43 0.98
C LYS A 299 -27.19 6.57 -0.35
N GLY A 300 -28.41 6.04 -0.45
CA GLY A 300 -29.27 6.18 -1.62
C GLY A 300 -28.98 5.16 -2.71
N CYS A 301 -28.85 3.87 -2.35
CA CYS A 301 -28.75 2.79 -3.33
C CYS A 301 -29.87 2.91 -4.40
N PRO A 302 -29.61 2.55 -5.67
CA PRO A 302 -30.64 2.59 -6.70
C PRO A 302 -31.85 1.73 -6.30
N LEU A 303 -33.06 2.23 -6.54
CA LEU A 303 -34.29 1.47 -6.34
C LEU A 303 -34.83 1.03 -7.70
N GLN A 304 -35.10 -0.26 -7.85
CA GLN A 304 -35.63 -0.84 -9.09
C GLN A 304 -37.09 -1.23 -8.90
N LYS A 305 -37.99 -0.73 -9.76
CA LYS A 305 -39.40 -1.15 -9.73
C LYS A 305 -39.52 -2.59 -10.22
N GLU A 306 -40.26 -3.39 -9.49
CA GLU A 306 -40.62 -4.75 -9.90
C GLU A 306 -41.52 -4.73 -11.15
N PRO A 307 -41.68 -5.86 -11.85
CA PRO A 307 -42.68 -5.99 -12.91
C PRO A 307 -44.08 -5.61 -12.44
N ALA A 308 -44.93 -5.12 -13.36
CA ALA A 308 -46.28 -4.67 -13.05
C ALA A 308 -47.19 -5.75 -12.44
N GLU A 309 -46.81 -7.02 -12.56
CA GLU A 309 -47.45 -8.19 -11.96
C GLU A 309 -47.38 -8.16 -10.42
N TYR A 310 -46.38 -7.49 -9.86
CA TYR A 310 -46.19 -7.26 -8.43
C TYR A 310 -46.88 -5.98 -7.92
N ALA A 311 -47.76 -5.36 -8.73
CA ALA A 311 -48.49 -4.18 -8.32
C ALA A 311 -49.55 -4.50 -7.26
N PHE A 312 -49.73 -3.61 -6.29
CA PHE A 312 -50.78 -3.68 -5.30
C PHE A 312 -51.56 -2.36 -5.25
N CYS A 313 -52.78 -2.40 -4.73
CA CYS A 313 -53.61 -1.20 -4.58
C CYS A 313 -53.61 -0.74 -3.12
N ASN A 314 -53.19 0.50 -2.88
CA ASN A 314 -53.45 1.20 -1.62
C ASN A 314 -54.36 2.41 -1.90
N SER A 315 -55.42 2.60 -1.11
CA SER A 315 -56.38 3.72 -1.29
C SER A 315 -56.89 3.89 -2.74
N ASN A 316 -57.16 2.79 -3.46
CA ASN A 316 -57.54 2.74 -4.89
C ASN A 316 -56.50 3.27 -5.89
N LYS A 317 -55.24 3.45 -5.50
CA LYS A 317 -54.12 3.74 -6.40
C LYS A 317 -53.23 2.50 -6.58
N PRO A 318 -52.92 2.10 -7.83
CA PRO A 318 -51.97 1.01 -8.06
C PRO A 318 -50.53 1.49 -7.82
N HIS A 319 -49.81 0.75 -6.99
CA HIS A 319 -48.40 0.97 -6.66
C HIS A 319 -47.59 -0.27 -7.03
N VAL A 320 -46.45 -0.07 -7.69
CA VAL A 320 -45.51 -1.15 -8.04
C VAL A 320 -44.37 -1.12 -7.04
N LEU A 321 -44.14 -2.22 -6.31
CA LEU A 321 -43.09 -2.30 -5.28
C LEU A 321 -41.70 -2.11 -5.87
N TYR A 322 -40.81 -1.53 -5.08
CA TYR A 322 -39.38 -1.62 -5.34
C TYR A 322 -38.86 -3.00 -4.93
N LYS A 323 -37.98 -3.57 -5.74
CA LYS A 323 -37.33 -4.87 -5.52
C LYS A 323 -36.60 -4.90 -4.17
N GLU A 324 -35.90 -3.81 -3.84
CA GLU A 324 -35.15 -3.68 -2.59
C GLU A 324 -36.08 -3.65 -1.37
N LEU A 325 -37.27 -3.03 -1.50
CA LEU A 325 -38.30 -3.03 -0.46
C LEU A 325 -38.88 -4.43 -0.25
N ARG A 326 -39.14 -5.17 -1.33
CA ARG A 326 -39.58 -6.57 -1.25
C ARG A 326 -38.53 -7.44 -0.57
N GLN A 327 -37.26 -7.31 -0.95
CA GLN A 327 -36.15 -8.03 -0.35
C GLN A 327 -36.00 -7.70 1.16
N ALA A 328 -36.22 -6.45 1.56
CA ALA A 328 -36.19 -6.05 2.96
C ALA A 328 -37.37 -6.59 3.78
N LEU A 329 -38.57 -6.67 3.19
CA LEU A 329 -39.74 -7.28 3.85
C LEU A 329 -39.55 -8.78 4.13
N LEU A 330 -38.78 -9.46 3.27
CA LEU A 330 -38.43 -10.88 3.43
C LEU A 330 -37.20 -11.08 4.33
N SER A 331 -36.50 -10.01 4.71
CA SER A 331 -35.33 -10.05 5.58
C SER A 331 -35.73 -10.07 7.06
N PRO A 332 -34.98 -10.77 7.93
CA PRO A 332 -35.19 -10.72 9.37
C PRO A 332 -34.80 -9.39 10.03
N CYS A 333 -34.22 -8.43 9.29
CA CYS A 333 -33.73 -7.18 9.86
C CYS A 333 -34.76 -6.05 9.78
N GLN A 334 -35.42 -5.75 10.91
CA GLN A 334 -36.38 -4.64 11.00
C GLN A 334 -35.74 -3.28 10.69
N GLY A 335 -34.52 -3.02 11.15
CA GLY A 335 -33.82 -1.76 10.90
C GLY A 335 -33.55 -1.49 9.42
N LEU A 336 -33.46 -2.54 8.59
CA LEU A 336 -33.35 -2.42 7.14
C LEU A 336 -34.65 -1.92 6.51
N LEU A 337 -35.79 -2.48 6.95
CA LEU A 337 -37.10 -2.03 6.51
C LEU A 337 -37.34 -0.57 6.90
N GLU A 338 -37.06 -0.21 8.16
CA GLU A 338 -37.17 1.16 8.66
C GLU A 338 -36.34 2.14 7.82
N ALA A 339 -35.09 1.80 7.52
CA ALA A 339 -34.21 2.64 6.70
C ALA A 339 -34.76 2.84 5.26
N LEU A 340 -35.41 1.84 4.68
CA LEU A 340 -36.04 1.95 3.36
C LEU A 340 -37.33 2.77 3.41
N LEU A 341 -38.15 2.61 4.46
CA LEU A 341 -39.37 3.40 4.65
C LEU A 341 -39.08 4.88 4.87
N ASP A 342 -37.93 5.21 5.45
CA ASP A 342 -37.50 6.59 5.63
C ASP A 342 -37.18 7.30 4.30
N ARG A 343 -36.97 6.58 3.21
CA ARG A 343 -36.64 7.16 1.91
C ARG A 343 -37.83 7.90 1.28
N PRO A 344 -37.62 9.10 0.73
CA PRO A 344 -38.70 9.89 0.14
C PRO A 344 -39.41 9.15 -1.00
N GLU A 345 -38.68 8.35 -1.78
CA GLU A 345 -39.24 7.57 -2.89
C GLU A 345 -40.19 6.44 -2.43
N VAL A 346 -40.07 6.00 -1.17
CA VAL A 346 -40.83 4.90 -0.57
C VAL A 346 -41.97 5.42 0.33
N ARG A 347 -41.87 6.65 0.84
CA ARG A 347 -42.95 7.26 1.65
C ARG A 347 -44.29 7.33 0.92
N GLU A 348 -44.28 7.34 -0.41
CA GLU A 348 -45.49 7.33 -1.25
C GLU A 348 -46.37 6.07 -1.10
N TYR A 349 -45.86 4.97 -0.53
CA TYR A 349 -46.65 3.74 -0.37
C TYR A 349 -47.68 3.80 0.78
N GLU A 350 -47.64 4.83 1.65
CA GLU A 350 -48.57 5.00 2.79
C GLU A 350 -48.85 3.69 3.54
N LEU A 351 -47.77 2.94 3.86
CA LEU A 351 -47.88 1.60 4.45
C LEU A 351 -48.48 1.72 5.86
N GLN A 352 -49.67 1.13 6.07
CA GLN A 352 -50.36 1.14 7.37
C GLN A 352 -49.60 0.28 8.40
N GLU A 353 -49.73 0.56 9.71
CA GLU A 353 -49.01 -0.17 10.78
C GLU A 353 -49.24 -1.70 10.74
N ASP A 354 -50.44 -2.15 10.34
CA ASP A 354 -50.79 -3.58 10.18
C ASP A 354 -49.95 -4.28 9.09
N VAL A 355 -49.47 -3.50 8.11
CA VAL A 355 -48.66 -3.92 6.96
C VAL A 355 -47.20 -4.09 7.38
N ILE A 356 -46.75 -3.36 8.41
CA ILE A 356 -45.39 -3.43 8.97
C ILE A 356 -45.28 -4.54 10.04
N LEU A 357 -46.37 -4.83 10.75
CA LEU A 357 -46.43 -5.79 11.87
C LEU A 357 -46.79 -7.24 11.48
N GLY A 358 -46.68 -7.60 10.20
CA GLY A 358 -46.81 -9.00 9.76
C GLY A 358 -48.16 -9.40 9.15
N GLN A 359 -48.90 -8.50 8.51
CA GLN A 359 -50.09 -8.87 7.71
C GLN A 359 -49.93 -8.71 6.18
N TRP A 360 -48.72 -8.88 5.63
CA TRP A 360 -48.53 -9.22 4.19
C TRP A 360 -48.91 -10.67 3.86
N PHE A 361 -49.34 -11.47 4.84
CA PHE A 361 -49.87 -12.82 4.66
C PHE A 361 -51.30 -12.83 4.08
N ARG A 362 -51.58 -12.05 3.02
CA ARG A 362 -52.77 -12.30 2.19
C ARG A 362 -52.43 -13.37 1.13
N PRO A 363 -53.24 -14.43 0.98
CA PRO A 363 -53.02 -15.50 0.01
C PRO A 363 -52.81 -15.03 -1.45
N SER A 364 -53.33 -13.85 -1.80
CA SER A 364 -53.20 -13.27 -3.14
C SER A 364 -51.82 -12.69 -3.46
N ILE A 365 -51.01 -12.31 -2.47
CA ILE A 365 -49.61 -11.84 -2.69
C ILE A 365 -48.62 -13.00 -2.52
N TRP A 366 -48.95 -13.99 -1.68
CA TRP A 366 -48.14 -15.21 -1.54
C TRP A 366 -47.99 -15.96 -2.87
N ALA A 367 -49.00 -15.92 -3.74
CA ALA A 367 -48.94 -16.48 -5.09
C ALA A 367 -47.93 -15.78 -6.03
N CYS A 368 -47.58 -14.50 -5.78
CA CYS A 368 -46.56 -13.77 -6.54
C CYS A 368 -45.15 -13.97 -5.94
N MET A 369 -45.05 -14.27 -4.63
CA MET A 369 -43.79 -14.45 -3.91
C MET A 369 -43.21 -15.87 -4.02
N ASN A 370 -43.96 -16.83 -4.56
CA ASN A 370 -43.59 -18.24 -4.66
C ASN A 370 -42.90 -18.59 -5.99
N ASP A 371 -41.95 -17.76 -6.43
CA ASP A 371 -40.97 -18.23 -7.40
C ASP A 371 -39.85 -18.90 -6.61
N SER A 372 -39.68 -20.21 -6.82
CA SER A 372 -38.62 -21.06 -6.25
C SER A 372 -37.21 -20.53 -6.50
N ALA A 373 -37.07 -19.47 -7.30
CA ALA A 373 -35.85 -18.73 -7.55
C ALA A 373 -35.33 -17.91 -6.34
N PHE A 374 -36.18 -17.50 -5.38
CA PHE A 374 -35.71 -16.68 -4.25
C PHE A 374 -34.95 -17.50 -3.19
N ASP A 375 -35.41 -18.73 -2.92
CA ASP A 375 -34.72 -19.66 -2.03
C ASP A 375 -33.44 -20.22 -2.68
N GLU A 376 -33.44 -20.48 -3.99
CA GLU A 376 -32.22 -20.83 -4.75
C GLU A 376 -31.22 -19.66 -4.86
N ALA A 377 -31.67 -18.40 -4.91
CA ALA A 377 -30.80 -17.22 -5.02
C ALA A 377 -30.15 -16.76 -3.70
N LEU A 378 -30.76 -17.09 -2.55
CA LEU A 378 -30.23 -16.78 -1.22
C LEU A 378 -29.52 -17.94 -0.52
N GLY A 379 -29.57 -19.15 -1.09
CA GLY A 379 -28.81 -20.31 -0.61
C GLY A 379 -29.03 -20.60 0.87
N ILE A 380 -30.29 -20.65 1.30
CA ILE A 380 -30.66 -21.20 2.62
C ILE A 380 -30.82 -22.71 2.51
#